data_AF-A0A4Q6BRD1-F1
#
_entry.id   AF-A0A4Q6BRD1-F1
#
_cell.length_a   1.000
_cell.length_b   1.000
_cell.length_c   1.000
_cell.angle_alpha   90.00
_cell.angle_beta   90.00
_cell.angle_gamma   90.00
#
_symmetry.space_group_name_H-M   'P 1'
#
loop_
_entity.id
_entity.type
_entity.pdbx_description
1 polymer ?
#
loop_
_entity_poly.entity_id
_entity_poly.type
_entity_poly.pdbx_seq_one_letter_code
_entity_poly.pdbx_strand_id
1 'polypeptide(L)'
;MQNLTSDQLAELTFDNSAVTEMNVNPASKTLTIQCDRAFLDRGDDTVEIHNVIISVTGYDDIQARIYDDESFVNVEVADETYHLAEICEFTADGKKTMFSGFSNQEGAWSDYTIEGGVFAVAHR
;
A
#
# COMPACT_ATOMS: atom_id res chain seq x y z
N MET A 1 -6.26 -18.56 1.73
CA MET A 1 -6.35 -17.09 1.60
C MET A 1 -7.59 -16.64 2.32
N GLN A 2 -7.40 -15.77 3.30
CA GLN A 2 -8.45 -15.23 4.15
C GLN A 2 -8.45 -13.71 3.99
N ASN A 3 -9.62 -13.14 3.68
CA ASN A 3 -9.78 -11.69 3.65
C ASN A 3 -9.96 -11.16 5.07
N LEU A 4 -9.38 -9.99 5.33
CA LEU A 4 -9.63 -9.25 6.57
C LEU A 4 -11.05 -8.65 6.53
N THR A 5 -11.70 -8.67 7.70
CA THR A 5 -12.98 -7.99 7.91
C THR A 5 -12.79 -6.48 8.07
N SER A 6 -13.86 -5.69 7.93
CA SER A 6 -13.80 -4.24 8.09
C SER A 6 -13.22 -3.81 9.45
N ASP A 7 -13.55 -4.52 10.52
CA ASP A 7 -13.02 -4.22 11.86
C ASP A 7 -11.50 -4.47 11.91
N GLN A 8 -11.03 -5.58 11.33
CA GLN A 8 -9.59 -5.87 11.24
C GLN A 8 -8.84 -4.88 10.36
N LEU A 9 -9.48 -4.33 9.31
CA LEU A 9 -8.85 -3.30 8.48
C LEU A 9 -8.64 -2.00 9.24
N ALA A 10 -9.51 -1.67 10.21
CA ALA A 10 -9.35 -0.49 11.07
C ALA A 10 -8.20 -0.63 12.09
N GLU A 11 -7.79 -1.86 12.38
CA GLU A 11 -6.70 -2.23 13.30
C GLU A 11 -5.37 -2.50 12.56
N LEU A 12 -5.36 -2.36 11.23
CA LEU A 12 -4.24 -2.78 10.39
C LEU A 12 -3.15 -1.71 10.31
N THR A 13 -1.90 -2.12 10.59
CA THR A 13 -0.71 -1.29 10.41
C THR A 13 0.37 -2.02 9.60
N PHE A 14 1.25 -1.25 8.97
CA PHE A 14 2.37 -1.74 8.15
C PHE A 14 3.66 -1.10 8.63
N ASP A 15 4.23 -1.61 9.71
CA ASP A 15 5.50 -1.11 10.24
C ASP A 15 6.68 -1.78 9.53
N ASN A 16 7.27 -1.08 8.56
CA ASN A 16 8.42 -1.54 7.76
C ASN A 16 8.15 -2.93 7.13
N SER A 17 7.00 -3.05 6.49
CA SER A 17 6.55 -4.29 5.83
C SER A 17 7.15 -4.34 4.43
N ALA A 18 7.97 -5.36 4.16
CA ALA A 18 8.71 -5.46 2.91
C ALA A 18 7.77 -5.80 1.76
N VAL A 19 7.80 -5.01 0.70
CA VAL A 19 7.04 -5.23 -0.53
C VAL A 19 7.82 -6.21 -1.40
N THR A 20 7.23 -7.38 -1.59
CA THR A 20 7.77 -8.44 -2.46
C THR A 20 7.31 -8.30 -3.91
N GLU A 21 6.16 -7.69 -4.13
CA GLU A 21 5.61 -7.44 -5.46
C GLU A 21 4.65 -6.24 -5.41
N MET A 22 4.71 -5.36 -6.41
CA MET A 22 3.76 -4.28 -6.61
C MET A 22 3.40 -4.21 -8.08
N ASN A 23 2.10 -4.22 -8.38
CA ASN A 23 1.58 -4.14 -9.74
C ASN A 23 0.50 -3.07 -9.83
N VAL A 24 0.72 -2.09 -10.70
CA VAL A 24 -0.25 -1.08 -11.08
C VAL A 24 -0.69 -1.34 -12.51
N ASN A 25 -1.99 -1.59 -12.69
CA ASN A 25 -2.60 -1.78 -14.01
C ASN A 25 -3.67 -0.71 -14.26
N PRO A 26 -3.31 0.38 -14.96
CA PRO A 26 -4.25 1.45 -15.30
C PRO A 26 -5.42 0.99 -16.18
N ALA A 27 -5.20 0.01 -17.06
CA ALA A 27 -6.22 -0.47 -17.99
C ALA A 27 -7.34 -1.23 -17.26
N SER A 28 -6.98 -2.07 -16.28
CA SER A 28 -7.95 -2.78 -15.44
C SER A 28 -8.32 -2.01 -14.16
N LYS A 29 -7.76 -0.80 -13.96
CA LYS A 29 -7.91 0.01 -12.73
C LYS A 29 -7.63 -0.82 -11.48
N THR A 30 -6.50 -1.51 -11.47
CA THR A 30 -6.13 -2.43 -10.39
C THR A 30 -4.76 -2.08 -9.84
N LEU A 31 -4.64 -1.97 -8.52
CA LEU A 31 -3.39 -1.95 -7.79
C LEU A 31 -3.34 -3.20 -6.93
N THR A 32 -2.22 -3.92 -6.95
CA THR A 32 -1.93 -5.03 -6.04
C THR A 32 -0.56 -4.82 -5.41
N ILE A 33 -0.46 -4.98 -4.09
CA ILE A 33 0.80 -4.93 -3.36
C ILE A 33 0.89 -6.18 -2.50
N GLN A 34 1.96 -6.95 -2.64
CA GLN A 34 2.25 -8.12 -1.81
C GLN A 34 3.36 -7.78 -0.83
N CYS A 35 3.04 -7.86 0.46
CA CYS A 35 3.97 -7.63 1.56
C CYS A 35 4.27 -8.94 2.30
N ASP A 36 5.47 -9.02 2.89
CA ASP A 36 5.87 -10.17 3.71
C ASP A 36 5.03 -10.31 4.98
N ARG A 37 4.65 -9.19 5.59
CA ARG A 37 3.83 -9.12 6.80
C ARG A 37 2.98 -7.85 6.89
N ALA A 38 2.10 -7.83 7.88
CA ALA A 38 1.42 -6.66 8.43
C ALA A 38 1.07 -6.96 9.90
N PHE A 39 0.59 -5.95 10.64
CA PHE A 39 0.25 -6.10 12.04
C PHE A 39 -1.21 -5.70 12.29
N LEU A 40 -1.89 -6.44 13.16
CA LEU A 40 -3.22 -6.11 13.67
C LEU A 40 -3.08 -5.69 15.11
N ASP A 41 -3.35 -4.41 15.40
CA ASP A 41 -3.36 -3.86 16.75
C ASP A 41 -4.74 -4.04 17.40
N ARG A 42 -4.81 -4.94 18.39
CA ARG A 42 -6.04 -5.30 19.11
C ARG A 42 -6.03 -4.77 20.54
N GLY A 43 -5.59 -3.52 20.71
CA GLY A 43 -5.56 -2.85 22.00
C GLY A 43 -4.30 -3.20 22.80
N ASP A 44 -4.35 -4.29 23.58
CA ASP A 44 -3.20 -4.71 24.39
C ASP A 44 -2.30 -5.75 23.69
N ASP A 45 -2.76 -6.30 22.56
CA ASP A 45 -2.06 -7.33 21.80
C ASP A 45 -1.83 -6.88 20.34
N THR A 46 -0.64 -7.14 19.81
CA THR A 46 -0.34 -6.98 18.38
C THR A 46 -0.16 -8.35 17.74
N VAL A 47 -0.92 -8.64 16.69
CA VAL A 47 -0.83 -9.91 15.95
C VAL A 47 -0.17 -9.67 14.60
N GLU A 48 0.96 -10.32 14.36
CA GLU A 48 1.60 -10.35 13.05
C GLU A 48 0.89 -11.33 12.11
N ILE A 49 0.58 -10.88 10.89
CA ILE A 49 0.05 -11.69 9.80
C ILE A 49 1.04 -11.69 8.63
N HIS A 50 1.22 -12.84 7.98
CA HIS A 50 2.22 -13.01 6.93
C HIS A 50 1.61 -13.14 5.54
N ASN A 51 2.40 -12.90 4.50
CA ASN A 51 2.04 -13.03 3.09
C ASN A 51 0.76 -12.23 2.76
N VAL A 52 0.83 -10.94 3.03
CA VAL A 52 -0.30 -10.01 2.94
C VAL A 52 -0.41 -9.51 1.50
N ILE A 53 -1.62 -9.56 0.94
CA ILE A 53 -1.94 -9.03 -0.38
C ILE A 53 -2.95 -7.90 -0.18
N ILE A 54 -2.52 -6.70 -0.54
CA ILE A 54 -3.34 -5.50 -0.60
C ILE A 54 -3.84 -5.35 -2.03
N SER A 55 -5.12 -5.00 -2.21
CA SER A 55 -5.70 -4.75 -3.51
C SER A 55 -6.63 -3.55 -3.50
N VAL A 56 -6.52 -2.72 -4.54
CA VAL A 56 -7.52 -1.67 -4.87
C VAL A 56 -8.00 -1.93 -6.28
N THR A 57 -9.31 -2.15 -6.44
CA THR A 57 -9.92 -2.47 -7.74
C THR A 57 -10.96 -1.43 -8.14
N GLY A 58 -10.98 -1.06 -9.41
CA GLY A 58 -11.93 -0.09 -9.95
C GLY A 58 -11.70 1.35 -9.46
N TYR A 59 -10.46 1.74 -9.19
CA TYR A 59 -10.14 3.11 -8.79
C TYR A 59 -10.44 4.12 -9.92
N ASP A 60 -10.68 5.36 -9.52
CA ASP A 60 -10.94 6.48 -10.42
C ASP A 60 -9.62 7.17 -10.81
N ASP A 61 -8.75 7.41 -9.84
CA ASP A 61 -7.43 8.02 -10.02
C ASP A 61 -6.39 7.37 -9.11
N ILE A 62 -5.12 7.43 -9.53
CA ILE A 62 -3.96 7.03 -8.72
C ILE A 62 -2.82 8.00 -9.00
N GLN A 63 -2.17 8.46 -7.94
CA GLN A 63 -1.06 9.40 -8.00
C GLN A 63 0.11 8.87 -7.17
N ALA A 64 1.31 8.92 -7.73
CA ALA A 64 2.55 8.62 -7.04
C ALA A 64 3.36 9.91 -6.88
N ARG A 65 3.75 10.23 -5.65
CA ARG A 65 4.65 11.34 -5.32
C ARG A 65 5.94 10.78 -4.76
N ILE A 66 7.06 11.25 -5.28
CA ILE A 66 8.38 10.83 -4.86
C ILE A 66 9.06 12.02 -4.22
N TYR A 67 9.58 11.81 -3.02
CA TYR A 67 10.31 12.78 -2.24
C TYR A 67 11.79 12.39 -2.30
N ASP A 68 12.58 13.23 -2.96
CA ASP A 68 14.03 13.23 -2.83
C ASP A 68 14.43 14.37 -1.87
N ASP A 69 15.68 14.34 -1.36
CA ASP A 69 16.16 15.18 -0.26
C ASP A 69 15.89 16.70 -0.40
N GLU A 70 15.53 17.20 -1.58
CA GLU A 70 15.28 18.62 -1.84
C GLU A 70 13.99 18.92 -2.64
N SER A 71 13.28 17.91 -3.15
CA SER A 71 12.12 18.14 -4.02
C SER A 71 11.08 17.01 -3.97
N PHE A 72 9.88 17.31 -4.47
CA PHE A 72 8.91 16.26 -4.78
C PHE A 72 8.53 16.30 -6.26
N VAL A 73 8.34 15.12 -6.83
CA VAL A 73 7.90 14.97 -8.21
C VAL A 73 6.69 14.03 -8.27
N ASN A 74 5.69 14.39 -9.07
CA ASN A 74 4.65 13.45 -9.45
C ASN A 74 5.20 12.59 -10.59
N VAL A 75 5.18 11.28 -10.42
CA VAL A 75 5.66 10.33 -11.43
C VAL A 75 4.51 9.52 -12.00
N GLU A 76 4.77 8.84 -13.11
CA GLU A 76 3.84 7.85 -13.62
C GLU A 76 3.78 6.67 -12.65
N VAL A 77 2.57 6.32 -12.23
CA VAL A 77 2.31 5.27 -11.22
C VAL A 77 2.73 3.86 -11.67
N ALA A 78 2.95 3.67 -12.96
CA ALA A 78 3.38 2.41 -13.56
C ALA A 78 4.91 2.30 -13.66
N ASP A 79 5.66 3.32 -13.23
CA ASP A 79 7.13 3.27 -13.20
C ASP A 79 7.62 2.43 -12.01
N GLU A 80 8.07 1.22 -12.31
CA GLU A 80 8.53 0.24 -11.32
C GLU A 80 9.72 0.72 -10.47
N THR A 81 10.49 1.69 -10.97
CA THR A 81 11.63 2.29 -10.25
C THR A 81 11.18 2.97 -8.95
N TYR A 82 9.95 3.48 -8.96
CA TYR A 82 9.34 4.22 -7.87
C TYR A 82 8.30 3.40 -7.09
N HIS A 83 8.14 2.11 -7.42
CA HIS A 83 7.33 1.21 -6.60
C HIS A 83 7.90 1.13 -5.19
N LEU A 84 7.00 0.90 -4.23
CA LEU A 84 7.36 0.71 -2.83
C LEU A 84 8.22 -0.56 -2.70
N ALA A 85 9.36 -0.43 -2.05
CA ALA A 85 10.16 -1.53 -1.51
C ALA A 85 9.68 -1.92 -0.11
N GLU A 86 9.15 -0.94 0.64
CA GLU A 86 8.59 -1.14 1.98
C GLU A 86 7.35 -0.25 2.15
N ILE A 87 6.34 -0.75 2.87
CA ILE A 87 5.25 0.07 3.40
C ILE A 87 5.58 0.40 4.84
N CYS A 88 5.51 1.69 5.16
CA CYS A 88 5.72 2.22 6.51
C CYS A 88 4.44 2.86 7.06
N GLU A 89 3.62 3.43 6.19
CA GLU A 89 2.36 4.05 6.60
C GLU A 89 1.24 3.69 5.61
N PHE A 90 0.04 3.57 6.17
CA PHE A 90 -1.15 3.21 5.44
C PHE A 90 -2.36 3.95 6.02
N THR A 91 -3.23 4.43 5.13
CA THR A 91 -4.57 4.86 5.50
C THR A 91 -5.58 4.41 4.45
N ALA A 92 -6.75 3.96 4.89
CA ALA A 92 -7.91 3.79 4.02
C ALA A 92 -9.12 4.43 4.69
N ASP A 93 -9.61 5.52 4.09
CA ASP A 93 -10.79 6.24 4.56
C ASP A 93 -11.79 6.41 3.41
N GLY A 94 -12.90 5.68 3.51
CA GLY A 94 -14.00 5.73 2.55
C GLY A 94 -13.56 5.41 1.12
N LYS A 95 -13.34 6.46 0.32
CA LYS A 95 -12.94 6.37 -1.09
C LYS A 95 -11.48 6.73 -1.33
N LYS A 96 -10.68 6.93 -0.29
CA LYS A 96 -9.27 7.30 -0.44
C LYS A 96 -8.41 6.29 0.27
N THR A 97 -7.46 5.73 -0.48
CA THR A 97 -6.43 4.84 0.07
C THR A 97 -5.07 5.49 -0.14
N MET A 98 -4.23 5.48 0.88
CA MET A 98 -2.86 6.01 0.81
C MET A 98 -1.88 4.99 1.35
N PHE A 99 -0.78 4.81 0.62
CA PHE A 99 0.38 4.01 1.06
C PHE A 99 1.62 4.88 0.98
N SER A 100 2.44 4.82 2.02
CA SER A 100 3.68 5.57 2.07
C SER A 100 4.81 4.70 2.59
N GLY A 101 6.02 4.90 2.06
CA GLY A 101 7.19 4.16 2.47
C GLY A 101 8.38 4.38 1.55
N PHE A 102 9.41 3.56 1.69
CA PHE A 102 10.59 3.63 0.84
C PHE A 102 10.34 2.99 -0.51
N SER A 103 10.78 3.63 -1.59
CA SER A 103 10.74 3.04 -2.93
C SER A 103 11.93 2.12 -3.20
N ASN A 104 11.85 1.38 -4.31
CA ASN A 104 12.96 0.63 -4.89
C ASN A 104 14.14 1.54 -5.26
N GLN A 105 13.88 2.81 -5.59
CA GLN A 105 14.94 3.80 -5.69
C GLN A 105 15.49 4.11 -4.29
N GLU A 106 16.78 3.83 -4.11
CA GLU A 106 17.51 4.07 -2.87
C GLU A 106 17.39 5.54 -2.41
N GLY A 107 17.05 5.72 -1.13
CA GLY A 107 16.94 7.03 -0.50
C GLY A 107 15.68 7.84 -0.82
N ALA A 108 14.76 7.30 -1.64
CA ALA A 108 13.53 8.00 -1.99
C ALA A 108 12.34 7.50 -1.15
N TRP A 109 11.57 8.46 -0.61
CA TRP A 109 10.27 8.20 0.02
C TRP A 109 9.16 8.39 -1.02
N SER A 110 8.18 7.50 -1.04
CA SER A 110 7.10 7.51 -2.02
C SER A 110 5.73 7.44 -1.36
N ASP A 111 4.83 8.31 -1.81
CA ASP A 111 3.42 8.32 -1.42
C ASP A 111 2.55 7.96 -2.62
N TYR A 112 1.75 6.90 -2.46
CA TYR A 112 0.71 6.50 -3.41
C TYR A 112 -0.65 6.92 -2.86
N THR A 113 -1.35 7.79 -3.57
CA THR A 113 -2.74 8.15 -3.27
C THR A 113 -3.67 7.57 -4.33
N ILE A 114 -4.64 6.78 -3.90
CA ILE A 114 -5.66 6.16 -4.75
C ILE A 114 -7.03 6.74 -4.38
N GLU A 115 -7.75 7.25 -5.37
CA GLU A 115 -9.13 7.73 -5.22
C GLU A 115 -10.13 6.78 -5.87
N GLY A 116 -11.22 6.49 -5.18
CA GLY A 116 -12.24 5.52 -5.57
C GLY A 116 -11.81 4.06 -5.37
N GLY A 117 -12.55 3.16 -6.00
CA GLY A 117 -12.31 1.72 -5.96
C GLY A 117 -12.75 1.00 -4.69
N VAL A 118 -12.52 -0.31 -4.67
CA VAL A 118 -12.77 -1.21 -3.54
C VAL A 118 -11.43 -1.68 -3.00
N PHE A 119 -11.16 -1.34 -1.74
CA PHE A 119 -9.99 -1.77 -0.98
C PHE A 119 -10.24 -3.13 -0.31
N ALA A 120 -9.28 -4.04 -0.41
CA ALA A 120 -9.31 -5.32 0.29
C ALA A 120 -7.90 -5.79 0.64
N VAL A 121 -7.79 -6.47 1.79
CA VAL A 121 -6.56 -7.13 2.24
C VAL A 121 -6.83 -8.60 2.49
N ALA A 122 -5.94 -9.45 1.99
CA ALA A 122 -5.96 -10.89 2.20
C ALA A 122 -4.61 -11.38 2.74
N HIS A 123 -4.61 -12.48 3.48
CA HIS A 123 -3.38 -13.13 3.94
C HIS A 123 -3.48 -14.67 3.81
N ARG A 124 -2.35 -15.37 3.98
CA ARG A 124 -2.28 -16.83 3.94
C ARG A 124 -1.96 -17.45 5.28
#